data_AF-A0A6B2SPT8-F1
#
_entry.id   AF-A0A6B2SPT8-F1
#
_cell.length_a   1.000
_cell.length_b   1.000
_cell.length_c   1.000
_cell.angle_alpha   90.00
_cell.angle_beta   90.00
_cell.angle_gamma   90.00
#
_symmetry.space_group_name_H-M   'P 1'
#
loop_
_entity.id
_entity.type
_entity.pdbx_description
1 polymer ?
#
loop_
_entity_poly.entity_id
_entity_poly.type
_entity_poly.pdbx_seq_one_letter_code
_entity_poly.pdbx_strand_id
1 'polypeptide(L)'
;MVAVGAPAASAATPSDEAAKLPIASFGAMVVDDAHERVYVTDGRRSSSGPSEVLVYNFAGQRVGSLATDWPASGMALSADGATLHVSQSNRILTFDTATQTRTGAASTPYDVTCGREVAFAGGKTWFTETPYSGSSYCDRPENTALLYGVKGTSSVNTGWNSQGRLRLEAGPGAPDRLVMGQAGAGPTADAFLTAFDASGDTLVRGPSRRFADAEGKGAMDLKDIAQSADGKRIAVADAAYGTRLLDAGDLADAPTAYQPLPEGAKASAVAFSGDGKYVARGAAATGSAADLLIQPADPEDGTTPLEFAFEGDLDGTRVVPQGLGWAKDGSRLFAVTSDGGNGHWLHVIKPPAAQYDSRFTGTLTTTPAKPVVGEPVGIRGRLELDGPAPAEPVKVAAVRKDADGTQEVAAARVAADGSFTVLDVPDRVGEATYTLRFLGDVTHRPAEDVTLTVDVAKASTGIELTAPAEATRAGGVSITGRLTGQGRALPSGISLKVTRTDRFGTTGELTSASVAADGTFGVKDLPGKRGRTLYTVSYAGDALHEGSSATATVKITA
;
A
#
# COMPACT_ATOMS: atom_id res chain seq x y z
N MET A 1 -13.40 8.53 -30.78
CA MET A 1 -13.21 7.73 -29.56
C MET A 1 -11.85 8.07 -29.01
N VAL A 2 -11.80 8.84 -27.93
CA VAL A 2 -10.56 9.08 -27.19
C VAL A 2 -10.32 7.82 -26.37
N ALA A 3 -9.18 7.17 -26.56
CA ALA A 3 -8.77 6.03 -25.77
C ALA A 3 -8.63 6.49 -24.31
N VAL A 4 -9.53 6.00 -23.46
CA VAL A 4 -9.39 6.08 -22.01
C VAL A 4 -8.18 5.20 -21.69
N GLY A 5 -7.06 5.82 -21.32
CA GLY A 5 -5.89 5.09 -20.85
C GLY A 5 -6.29 4.25 -19.65
N ALA A 6 -5.90 2.97 -19.66
CA ALA A 6 -6.05 2.11 -18.50
C ALA A 6 -5.47 2.82 -17.25
N PRO A 7 -6.14 2.77 -16.09
CA PRO A 7 -5.56 3.30 -14.87
C PRO A 7 -4.21 2.61 -14.65
N ALA A 8 -3.17 3.39 -14.36
CA ALA A 8 -1.86 2.87 -14.03
C ALA A 8 -2.01 1.90 -12.84
N ALA A 9 -1.46 0.69 -12.97
CA ALA A 9 -1.39 -0.27 -11.90
C ALA A 9 -0.83 0.41 -10.65
N SER A 10 -1.57 0.35 -9.55
CA SER A 10 -1.09 0.83 -8.26
C SER A 10 0.05 -0.10 -7.82
N ALA A 11 1.29 0.34 -8.02
CA ALA A 11 2.44 -0.28 -7.38
C ALA A 11 2.29 -0.05 -5.87
N ALA A 12 1.94 -1.11 -5.13
CA ALA A 12 2.08 -1.07 -3.69
C ALA A 12 3.58 -0.95 -3.38
N THR A 13 3.95 -0.03 -2.50
CA THR A 13 5.35 0.03 -2.03
C THR A 13 5.69 -1.32 -1.37
N PRO A 14 6.85 -1.91 -1.69
CA PRO A 14 7.40 -3.03 -0.93
C PRO A 14 7.34 -2.72 0.57
N SER A 15 7.14 -3.76 1.38
CA SER A 15 6.87 -3.64 2.83
C SER A 15 7.64 -2.51 3.52
N ASP A 16 6.98 -1.74 4.39
CA ASP A 16 7.65 -0.74 5.25
C ASP A 16 8.76 -1.36 6.15
N GLU A 17 8.80 -2.70 6.26
CA GLU A 17 9.72 -3.49 7.10
C GLU A 17 10.45 -4.57 6.26
N ALA A 18 11.54 -4.19 5.59
CA ALA A 18 12.47 -5.12 4.93
C ALA A 18 13.73 -5.34 5.80
N ALA A 19 14.12 -6.59 6.03
CA ALA A 19 15.30 -6.97 6.80
C ALA A 19 16.34 -7.66 5.93
N LYS A 20 17.52 -7.06 5.78
CA LYS A 20 18.65 -7.70 5.10
C LYS A 20 19.11 -8.94 5.88
N LEU A 21 19.10 -10.09 5.23
CA LEU A 21 19.48 -11.37 5.80
C LEU A 21 21.02 -11.52 5.76
N PRO A 22 21.68 -11.96 6.85
CA PRO A 22 23.13 -12.21 6.88
C PRO A 22 23.49 -13.57 6.23
N ILE A 23 22.96 -13.82 5.04
CA ILE A 23 23.19 -15.05 4.25
C ILE A 23 23.64 -14.68 2.84
N ALA A 24 24.46 -15.54 2.24
CA ALA A 24 24.91 -15.38 0.85
C ALA A 24 24.13 -16.26 -0.15
N SER A 25 23.29 -17.15 0.38
CA SER A 25 22.41 -18.04 -0.36
C SER A 25 21.16 -18.28 0.47
N PHE A 26 20.12 -18.84 -0.15
CA PHE A 26 18.86 -19.19 0.52
C PHE A 26 18.62 -20.69 0.46
N GLY A 27 18.23 -21.28 1.59
CA GLY A 27 17.87 -22.69 1.71
C GLY A 27 16.36 -22.89 1.75
N ALA A 28 15.74 -22.49 2.86
CA ALA A 28 14.30 -22.59 3.08
C ALA A 28 13.83 -21.53 4.07
N MET A 29 12.52 -21.29 4.06
CA MET A 29 11.81 -20.49 5.04
C MET A 29 10.64 -21.29 5.61
N VAL A 30 10.43 -21.19 6.92
CA VAL A 30 9.27 -21.79 7.61
C VAL A 30 8.64 -20.74 8.51
N VAL A 31 7.31 -20.62 8.43
CA VAL A 31 6.50 -19.73 9.28
C VAL A 31 5.90 -20.55 10.42
N ASP A 32 6.16 -20.12 11.65
CA ASP A 32 5.59 -20.69 12.88
C ASP A 32 4.65 -19.68 13.51
N ASP A 33 3.36 -19.85 13.23
CA ASP A 33 2.28 -19.03 13.75
C ASP A 33 2.09 -19.16 15.26
N ALA A 34 2.35 -20.33 15.84
CA ALA A 34 2.09 -20.57 17.26
C ALA A 34 2.98 -19.69 18.15
N HIS A 35 4.17 -19.34 17.65
CA HIS A 35 5.15 -18.52 18.36
C HIS A 35 5.45 -17.19 17.65
N GLU A 36 4.76 -16.86 16.56
CA GLU A 36 5.03 -15.70 15.69
C GLU A 36 6.51 -15.61 15.29
N ARG A 37 7.03 -16.70 14.71
CA ARG A 37 8.43 -16.81 14.27
C ARG A 37 8.53 -17.14 12.78
N VAL A 38 9.58 -16.63 12.16
CA VAL A 38 10.01 -17.00 10.81
C VAL A 38 11.43 -17.53 10.89
N TYR A 39 11.60 -18.78 10.46
CA TYR A 39 12.88 -19.47 10.43
C TYR A 39 13.46 -19.42 9.03
N VAL A 40 14.75 -19.08 8.89
CA VAL A 40 15.43 -18.99 7.59
C VAL A 40 16.78 -19.71 7.64
N THR A 41 17.09 -20.50 6.61
CA THR A 41 18.41 -21.15 6.44
C THR A 41 19.17 -20.57 5.24
N ASP A 42 20.50 -20.63 5.30
CA ASP A 42 21.37 -20.15 4.23
C ASP A 42 21.45 -21.10 3.02
N GLY A 43 21.10 -22.38 3.17
CA GLY A 43 21.21 -23.35 2.07
C GLY A 43 22.61 -23.50 1.50
N ARG A 44 23.66 -23.13 2.27
CA ARG A 44 25.03 -23.07 1.77
C ARG A 44 25.46 -24.45 1.27
N ARG A 45 25.88 -24.50 0.01
CA ARG A 45 26.30 -25.74 -0.67
C ARG A 45 27.70 -26.20 -0.28
N SER A 46 27.86 -26.56 0.98
CA SER A 46 29.11 -27.01 1.57
C SER A 46 28.84 -28.20 2.49
N SER A 47 29.81 -29.11 2.60
CA SER A 47 29.80 -30.20 3.56
C SER A 47 30.67 -29.86 4.78
N SER A 48 31.05 -28.59 4.96
CA SER A 48 31.88 -28.14 6.08
C SER A 48 31.52 -26.75 6.61
N GLY A 49 31.91 -26.54 7.87
CA GLY A 49 31.68 -25.32 8.64
C GLY A 49 30.26 -25.24 9.20
N PRO A 50 30.06 -24.77 10.44
CA PRO A 50 28.71 -24.58 10.97
C PRO A 50 27.96 -23.51 10.18
N SER A 51 26.63 -23.53 10.34
CA SER A 51 25.72 -22.46 9.96
C SER A 51 24.71 -22.25 11.08
N GLU A 52 23.70 -21.43 10.85
CA GLU A 52 22.61 -21.24 11.80
C GLU A 52 21.27 -21.14 11.08
N VAL A 53 20.20 -21.52 11.78
CA VAL A 53 18.84 -21.13 11.41
C VAL A 53 18.61 -19.74 11.99
N LEU A 54 18.38 -18.75 11.15
CA LEU A 54 18.03 -17.41 11.58
C LEU A 54 16.59 -17.37 12.06
N VAL A 55 16.32 -16.67 13.16
CA VAL A 55 14.99 -16.55 13.73
C VAL A 55 14.55 -15.08 13.71
N TYR A 56 13.45 -14.82 13.02
CA TYR A 56 12.80 -13.52 12.93
C TYR A 56 11.42 -13.55 13.60
N ASN A 57 10.92 -12.40 14.04
CA ASN A 57 9.52 -12.25 14.45
C ASN A 57 8.64 -11.80 13.26
N PHE A 58 7.34 -11.75 13.48
CA PHE A 58 6.37 -11.31 12.45
C PHE A 58 6.45 -9.82 12.08
N ALA A 59 7.33 -9.04 12.73
CA ALA A 59 7.68 -7.66 12.36
C ALA A 59 9.03 -7.58 11.61
N GLY A 60 9.59 -8.71 11.18
CA GLY A 60 10.83 -8.76 10.38
C GLY A 60 12.10 -8.51 11.19
N GLN A 61 12.03 -8.52 12.52
CA GLN A 61 13.20 -8.29 13.38
C GLN A 61 13.86 -9.61 13.74
N ARG A 62 15.19 -9.69 13.64
CA ARG A 62 15.96 -10.87 14.08
C ARG A 62 15.92 -10.96 15.60
N VAL A 63 15.32 -12.03 16.12
CA VAL A 63 15.17 -12.28 17.56
C VAL A 63 16.13 -13.35 18.09
N GLY A 64 16.81 -14.09 17.21
CA GLY A 64 17.79 -15.09 17.61
C GLY A 64 18.31 -15.93 16.46
N SER A 65 18.94 -17.04 16.82
CA SER A 65 19.33 -18.10 15.89
C SER A 65 19.41 -19.47 16.57
N LEU A 66 19.27 -20.53 15.79
CA LEU A 66 19.45 -21.92 16.24
C LEU A 66 20.74 -22.47 15.64
N ALA A 67 21.67 -22.88 16.50
CA ALA A 67 22.97 -23.37 16.07
C ALA A 67 22.85 -24.72 15.36
N THR A 68 23.58 -24.88 14.26
CA THR A 68 23.73 -26.15 13.54
C THR A 68 25.19 -26.55 13.48
N ASP A 69 25.45 -27.85 13.32
CA ASP A 69 26.82 -28.38 13.32
C ASP A 69 27.47 -28.24 11.92
N TRP A 70 26.63 -28.14 10.88
CA TRP A 70 26.99 -28.11 9.47
C TRP A 70 26.05 -27.15 8.72
N PRO A 71 26.27 -26.85 7.43
CA PRO A 71 25.37 -26.01 6.66
C PRO A 71 23.93 -26.56 6.66
N ALA A 72 22.99 -25.69 6.99
CA ALA A 72 21.57 -25.98 7.10
C ALA A 72 20.86 -25.71 5.77
N SER A 73 19.90 -26.56 5.42
CA SER A 73 19.14 -26.45 4.16
C SER A 73 17.64 -26.49 4.41
N GLY A 74 16.89 -27.43 3.83
CA GLY A 74 15.44 -27.54 4.00
C GLY A 74 15.03 -27.73 5.46
N MET A 75 13.84 -27.23 5.76
CA MET A 75 13.21 -27.29 7.07
C MET A 75 11.74 -27.65 6.93
N ALA A 76 11.15 -28.22 7.98
CA ALA A 76 9.70 -28.40 8.09
C ALA A 76 9.25 -28.27 9.55
N LEU A 77 8.05 -27.75 9.75
CA LEU A 77 7.41 -27.66 11.06
C LEU A 77 6.50 -28.87 11.28
N SER A 78 6.45 -29.41 12.50
CA SER A 78 5.42 -30.39 12.88
C SER A 78 4.02 -29.75 12.80
N ALA A 79 2.99 -30.58 12.60
CA ALA A 79 1.62 -30.10 12.39
C ALA A 79 1.06 -29.26 13.56
N ASP A 80 1.55 -29.49 14.79
CA ASP A 80 1.19 -28.75 16.00
C ASP A 80 2.08 -27.51 16.24
N GLY A 81 3.08 -27.27 15.40
CA GLY A 81 4.02 -26.17 15.55
C GLY A 81 5.09 -26.39 16.62
N ALA A 82 5.11 -27.52 17.33
CA ALA A 82 5.98 -27.72 18.49
C ALA A 82 7.43 -28.07 18.14
N THR A 83 7.67 -28.67 16.98
CA THR A 83 8.98 -29.15 16.56
C THR A 83 9.37 -28.62 15.18
N LEU A 84 10.52 -27.95 15.11
CA LEU A 84 11.17 -27.60 13.85
C LEU A 84 12.18 -28.68 13.48
N HIS A 85 12.00 -29.28 12.30
CA HIS A 85 12.93 -30.24 11.69
C HIS A 85 13.86 -29.51 10.72
N VAL A 86 15.17 -29.62 10.92
CA VAL A 86 16.17 -28.88 10.14
C VAL A 86 17.17 -29.85 9.53
N SER A 87 17.29 -29.87 8.22
CA SER A 87 18.34 -30.64 7.56
C SER A 87 19.68 -29.94 7.64
N GLN A 88 20.72 -30.71 7.91
CA GLN A 88 22.13 -30.33 7.73
C GLN A 88 22.85 -31.44 6.96
N SER A 89 24.14 -31.25 6.60
CA SER A 89 24.93 -32.20 5.78
C SER A 89 24.72 -33.69 6.11
N ASN A 90 24.72 -34.07 7.39
CA ASN A 90 24.73 -35.47 7.83
C ASN A 90 23.59 -35.88 8.78
N ARG A 91 22.66 -34.98 9.10
CA ARG A 91 21.58 -35.21 10.07
C ARG A 91 20.34 -34.40 9.75
N ILE A 92 19.21 -34.86 10.26
CA ILE A 92 18.00 -34.04 10.47
C ILE A 92 17.93 -33.69 11.96
N LEU A 93 18.12 -32.42 12.29
CA LEU A 93 18.02 -31.90 13.66
C LEU A 93 16.56 -31.63 14.02
N THR A 94 16.25 -31.71 15.31
CA THR A 94 14.97 -31.27 15.85
C THR A 94 15.18 -30.19 16.91
N PHE A 95 14.35 -29.16 16.86
CA PHE A 95 14.32 -28.07 17.82
C PHE A 95 12.91 -27.92 18.38
N ASP A 96 12.79 -27.72 19.68
CA ASP A 96 11.55 -27.29 20.32
C ASP A 96 11.35 -25.80 20.03
N THR A 97 10.20 -25.43 19.47
CA THR A 97 9.94 -24.07 18.99
C THR A 97 9.65 -23.07 20.11
N ALA A 98 9.07 -23.55 21.21
CA ALA A 98 8.75 -22.73 22.39
C ALA A 98 10.01 -22.30 23.14
N THR A 99 10.94 -23.23 23.36
CA THR A 99 12.21 -23.00 24.09
C THR A 99 13.36 -22.64 23.17
N GLN A 100 13.22 -22.88 21.86
CA GLN A 100 14.27 -22.69 20.85
C GLN A 100 15.52 -23.52 21.14
N THR A 101 15.34 -24.71 21.73
CA THR A 101 16.45 -25.61 22.09
C THR A 101 16.48 -26.84 21.21
N ARG A 102 17.68 -27.33 20.90
CA ARG A 102 17.87 -28.58 20.17
C ARG A 102 17.44 -29.75 21.05
N THR A 103 16.47 -30.53 20.57
CA THR A 103 15.91 -31.69 21.30
C THR A 103 16.44 -33.02 20.80
N GLY A 104 16.98 -33.07 19.58
CA GLY A 104 17.41 -34.34 18.99
C GLY A 104 18.06 -34.21 17.62
N ALA A 105 18.42 -35.37 17.07
CA ALA A 105 18.90 -35.51 15.70
C ALA A 105 18.74 -36.95 15.19
N ALA A 106 18.32 -37.10 13.93
CA ALA A 106 18.34 -38.37 13.20
C ALA A 106 19.51 -38.40 12.20
N SER A 107 20.19 -39.55 12.07
CA SER A 107 21.25 -39.74 11.08
C SER A 107 20.69 -39.79 9.66
N THR A 108 21.32 -39.09 8.71
CA THR A 108 21.06 -39.28 7.27
C THR A 108 22.00 -40.35 6.70
N PRO A 109 21.67 -40.97 5.56
CA PRO A 109 22.50 -42.03 4.97
C PRO A 109 23.83 -41.52 4.39
N TYR A 110 23.92 -40.23 4.03
CA TYR A 110 25.12 -39.63 3.45
C TYR A 110 25.43 -38.25 4.06
N ASP A 111 26.69 -37.84 3.91
CA ASP A 111 27.16 -36.47 4.13
C ASP A 111 27.08 -35.72 2.78
N VAL A 112 26.17 -34.76 2.66
CA VAL A 112 25.89 -34.11 1.36
C VAL A 112 26.22 -32.63 1.36
N THR A 113 26.72 -32.15 0.22
CA THR A 113 26.95 -30.71 -0.03
C THR A 113 25.73 -30.00 -0.58
N CYS A 114 24.74 -30.74 -1.10
CA CYS A 114 23.75 -30.19 -2.02
C CYS A 114 22.45 -29.75 -1.37
N GLY A 115 22.40 -29.72 -0.04
CA GLY A 115 21.18 -29.48 0.72
C GLY A 115 20.12 -30.56 0.50
N ARG A 116 19.12 -30.53 1.35
CA ARG A 116 17.94 -31.41 1.29
C ARG A 116 16.69 -30.57 1.31
N GLU A 117 15.63 -31.09 0.72
CA GLU A 117 14.26 -30.67 1.02
C GLU A 117 13.78 -31.44 2.24
N VAL A 118 12.93 -30.82 3.04
CA VAL A 118 12.31 -31.47 4.20
C VAL A 118 10.82 -31.13 4.20
N ALA A 119 9.98 -32.12 4.44
CA ALA A 119 8.54 -31.95 4.57
C ALA A 119 8.02 -32.78 5.74
N PHE A 120 6.95 -32.33 6.39
CA PHE A 120 6.30 -33.05 7.48
C PHE A 120 4.89 -33.45 7.07
N ALA A 121 4.63 -34.76 6.94
CA ALA A 121 3.33 -35.29 6.53
C ALA A 121 3.05 -36.63 7.21
N GLY A 122 1.79 -36.88 7.58
CA GLY A 122 1.37 -38.09 8.27
C GLY A 122 2.07 -38.32 9.59
N GLY A 123 2.38 -37.24 10.31
CA GLY A 123 3.11 -37.27 11.59
C GLY A 123 4.59 -37.65 11.46
N LYS A 124 5.16 -37.62 10.26
CA LYS A 124 6.53 -38.08 9.97
C LYS A 124 7.30 -37.03 9.17
N THR A 125 8.61 -37.00 9.39
CA THR A 125 9.54 -36.17 8.61
C THR A 125 10.03 -36.95 7.38
N TRP A 126 9.91 -36.32 6.23
CA TRP A 126 10.39 -36.80 4.93
C TRP A 126 11.45 -35.86 4.40
N PHE A 127 12.45 -36.39 3.70
CA PHE A 127 13.50 -35.57 3.13
C PHE A 127 14.08 -36.16 1.85
N THR A 128 14.59 -35.28 0.98
CA THR A 128 15.29 -35.69 -0.23
C THR A 128 16.75 -35.96 0.06
N GLU A 129 17.35 -36.87 -0.68
CA GLU A 129 18.75 -37.21 -0.57
C GLU A 129 19.39 -37.26 -1.95
N THR A 130 20.47 -36.50 -2.15
CA THR A 130 21.24 -36.47 -3.40
C THR A 130 22.68 -36.85 -3.06
N PRO A 131 23.08 -38.13 -3.18
CA PRO A 131 24.32 -38.68 -2.63
C PRO A 131 25.55 -38.32 -3.48
N TYR A 132 25.65 -37.06 -3.90
CA TYR A 132 26.75 -36.51 -4.67
C TYR A 132 27.38 -35.35 -3.91
N SER A 133 28.71 -35.31 -3.90
CA SER A 133 29.50 -34.31 -3.19
C SER A 133 30.12 -33.30 -4.15
N GLY A 134 30.13 -32.03 -3.74
CA GLY A 134 30.68 -30.91 -4.50
C GLY A 134 29.57 -30.02 -5.07
N SER A 135 29.73 -28.71 -4.92
CA SER A 135 28.72 -27.71 -5.33
C SER A 135 28.33 -27.78 -6.80
N SER A 136 29.25 -28.20 -7.68
CA SER A 136 29.02 -28.36 -9.13
C SER A 136 28.17 -29.57 -9.52
N TYR A 137 27.93 -30.50 -8.59
CA TYR A 137 27.03 -31.63 -8.82
C TYR A 137 25.60 -31.30 -8.44
N CYS A 138 25.40 -30.32 -7.57
CA CYS A 138 24.11 -30.09 -6.94
C CYS A 138 22.96 -29.92 -7.93
N ASP A 139 23.13 -29.17 -9.00
CA ASP A 139 22.03 -28.90 -9.94
C ASP A 139 22.11 -29.74 -11.22
N ARG A 140 22.87 -30.84 -11.20
CA ARG A 140 23.00 -31.71 -12.37
C ARG A 140 21.73 -32.54 -12.59
N PRO A 141 21.11 -32.44 -13.78
CA PRO A 141 19.86 -33.15 -14.05
C PRO A 141 20.01 -34.68 -14.09
N GLU A 142 21.22 -35.19 -14.34
CA GLU A 142 21.51 -36.63 -14.37
C GLU A 142 21.63 -37.26 -12.99
N ASN A 143 21.75 -36.46 -11.92
CA ASN A 143 21.87 -36.99 -10.57
C ASN A 143 20.59 -37.70 -10.16
N THR A 144 20.73 -38.82 -9.46
CA THR A 144 19.58 -39.48 -8.83
C THR A 144 19.34 -38.90 -7.43
N ALA A 145 18.14 -38.39 -7.20
CA ALA A 145 17.65 -38.02 -5.89
C ALA A 145 16.71 -39.10 -5.35
N LEU A 146 16.83 -39.37 -4.05
CA LEU A 146 16.08 -40.39 -3.33
C LEU A 146 15.17 -39.74 -2.28
N LEU A 147 14.10 -40.43 -1.91
CA LEU A 147 13.21 -40.01 -0.82
C LEU A 147 13.41 -40.90 0.42
N TYR A 148 13.63 -40.27 1.56
CA TYR A 148 13.80 -40.92 2.86
C TYR A 148 12.77 -40.41 3.87
N GLY A 149 12.45 -41.25 4.85
CA GLY A 149 11.72 -40.87 6.05
C GLY A 149 12.59 -40.96 7.30
N VAL A 150 12.20 -40.27 8.37
CA VAL A 150 12.82 -40.40 9.70
C VAL A 150 12.05 -41.43 10.54
N LYS A 151 12.78 -42.35 11.21
CA LYS A 151 12.22 -43.28 12.19
C LYS A 151 13.13 -43.31 13.43
N GLY A 152 12.66 -42.68 14.51
CA GLY A 152 13.48 -42.47 15.71
C GLY A 152 14.72 -41.63 15.36
N THR A 153 15.91 -42.15 15.66
CA THR A 153 17.19 -41.48 15.39
C THR A 153 17.84 -41.89 14.06
N SER A 154 17.13 -42.63 13.21
CA SER A 154 17.64 -43.16 11.95
C SER A 154 16.78 -42.77 10.75
N SER A 155 17.35 -42.87 9.56
CA SER A 155 16.64 -42.69 8.30
C SER A 155 16.17 -44.04 7.73
N VAL A 156 15.09 -44.00 6.98
CA VAL A 156 14.52 -45.16 6.29
C VAL A 156 14.36 -44.81 4.82
N ASN A 157 14.96 -45.61 3.94
CA ASN A 157 14.80 -45.46 2.50
C ASN A 157 13.37 -45.88 2.11
N THR A 158 12.67 -45.02 1.37
CA THR A 158 11.31 -45.33 0.90
C THR A 158 11.31 -46.24 -0.34
N GLY A 159 12.47 -46.44 -0.97
CA GLY A 159 12.62 -47.08 -2.27
C GLY A 159 12.35 -46.14 -3.44
N TRP A 160 11.82 -44.95 -3.18
CA TRP A 160 11.48 -43.98 -4.21
C TRP A 160 12.70 -43.16 -4.62
N ASN A 161 12.94 -43.03 -5.93
CA ASN A 161 13.98 -42.20 -6.50
C ASN A 161 13.60 -41.71 -7.90
N SER A 162 14.24 -40.63 -8.34
CA SER A 162 14.20 -40.15 -9.72
C SER A 162 15.44 -39.33 -10.04
N GLN A 163 15.70 -39.14 -11.33
CA GLN A 163 16.72 -38.21 -11.80
C GLN A 163 16.33 -36.75 -11.50
N GLY A 164 17.33 -35.87 -11.40
CA GLY A 164 17.18 -34.45 -11.15
C GLY A 164 16.89 -34.11 -9.69
N ARG A 165 16.80 -32.80 -9.43
CA ARG A 165 16.39 -32.27 -8.13
C ARG A 165 14.92 -32.56 -7.86
N LEU A 166 14.64 -32.96 -6.62
CA LEU A 166 13.29 -33.16 -6.12
C LEU A 166 12.93 -32.04 -5.16
N ARG A 167 11.71 -31.53 -5.29
CA ARG A 167 11.04 -30.64 -4.34
C ARG A 167 10.02 -31.43 -3.54
N LEU A 168 9.89 -31.13 -2.26
CA LEU A 168 8.85 -31.68 -1.41
C LEU A 168 7.95 -30.56 -0.92
N GLU A 169 6.67 -30.87 -0.77
CA GLU A 169 5.68 -29.96 -0.20
C GLU A 169 4.69 -30.75 0.66
N ALA A 170 4.35 -30.19 1.81
CA ALA A 170 3.32 -30.69 2.72
C ALA A 170 2.65 -29.49 3.39
N GLY A 171 1.34 -29.54 3.58
CA GLY A 171 0.58 -28.40 4.07
C GLY A 171 -0.56 -28.78 5.02
N PRO A 172 -1.01 -27.84 5.87
CA PRO A 172 -2.00 -28.11 6.92
C PRO A 172 -3.39 -28.47 6.37
N GLY A 173 -3.71 -28.10 5.11
CA GLY A 173 -4.96 -28.45 4.45
C GLY A 173 -5.07 -29.93 4.06
N ALA A 174 -3.94 -30.64 3.99
CA ALA A 174 -3.88 -32.07 3.72
C ALA A 174 -2.69 -32.69 4.47
N PRO A 175 -2.80 -32.83 5.82
CA PRO A 175 -1.65 -33.18 6.67
C PRO A 175 -1.05 -34.55 6.39
N ASP A 176 -1.81 -35.45 5.76
CA ASP A 176 -1.34 -36.78 5.34
C ASP A 176 -0.80 -36.81 3.90
N ARG A 177 -0.88 -35.71 3.14
CA ARG A 177 -0.40 -35.67 1.76
C ARG A 177 1.01 -35.09 1.68
N LEU A 178 1.92 -35.88 1.13
CA LEU A 178 3.23 -35.41 0.66
C LEU A 178 3.17 -35.22 -0.85
N VAL A 179 3.49 -34.03 -1.34
CA VAL A 179 3.64 -33.76 -2.77
C VAL A 179 5.12 -33.69 -3.11
N MET A 180 5.50 -34.26 -4.24
CA MET A 180 6.87 -34.23 -4.71
C MET A 180 6.92 -33.96 -6.20
N GLY A 181 7.82 -33.05 -6.60
CA GLY A 181 8.00 -32.66 -8.00
C GLY A 181 9.47 -32.60 -8.41
N GLN A 182 9.72 -32.67 -9.72
CA GLN A 182 11.06 -32.64 -10.30
C GLN A 182 11.43 -31.22 -10.76
N ALA A 183 12.33 -30.55 -10.04
CA ALA A 183 12.74 -29.16 -10.29
C ALA A 183 13.94 -28.98 -11.24
N GLY A 184 14.64 -30.06 -11.56
CA GLY A 184 15.84 -30.03 -12.40
C GLY A 184 15.86 -31.19 -13.37
N ALA A 185 14.75 -31.41 -14.08
CA ALA A 185 14.71 -32.38 -15.16
C ALA A 185 15.69 -31.96 -16.26
N GLY A 186 16.52 -32.89 -16.75
CA GLY A 186 17.37 -32.60 -17.91
C GLY A 186 16.52 -32.32 -19.15
N PRO A 187 17.11 -31.79 -20.24
CA PRO A 187 16.38 -31.46 -21.47
C PRO A 187 15.71 -32.67 -22.15
N THR A 188 15.96 -33.89 -21.66
CA THR A 188 15.40 -35.16 -22.14
C THR A 188 14.45 -35.83 -21.14
N ALA A 189 14.15 -35.20 -20.00
CA ALA A 189 13.29 -35.76 -18.97
C ALA A 189 11.96 -35.01 -18.88
N ASP A 190 10.87 -35.76 -18.82
CA ASP A 190 9.54 -35.23 -18.51
C ASP A 190 9.48 -34.92 -17.02
N ALA A 191 9.52 -33.64 -16.64
CA ALA A 191 9.31 -33.22 -15.27
C ALA A 191 7.99 -33.83 -14.76
N PHE A 192 7.95 -34.29 -13.51
CA PHE A 192 6.76 -34.88 -12.93
C PHE A 192 6.34 -34.18 -11.65
N LEU A 193 5.08 -34.40 -11.31
CA LEU A 193 4.52 -34.16 -9.99
C LEU A 193 3.83 -35.45 -9.54
N THR A 194 3.98 -35.81 -8.26
CA THR A 194 3.29 -36.96 -7.67
C THR A 194 2.89 -36.65 -6.24
N ALA A 195 1.73 -37.13 -5.82
CA ALA A 195 1.29 -37.11 -4.43
C ALA A 195 1.47 -38.48 -3.79
N PHE A 196 1.72 -38.51 -2.49
CA PHE A 196 1.71 -39.70 -1.66
C PHE A 196 0.76 -39.51 -0.48
N ASP A 197 0.14 -40.59 -0.07
CA ASP A 197 -0.48 -40.73 1.23
C ASP A 197 0.60 -41.21 2.23
N ALA A 198 0.81 -40.38 3.27
CA ALA A 198 1.78 -40.58 4.33
C ALA A 198 1.14 -40.97 5.67
N SER A 199 -0.18 -41.20 5.73
CA SER A 199 -0.91 -41.54 6.96
C SER A 199 -0.42 -42.85 7.59
N GLY A 200 -0.06 -43.84 6.76
CA GLY A 200 0.45 -45.15 7.19
C GLY A 200 1.96 -45.19 7.49
N ASP A 201 2.48 -46.37 7.81
CA ASP A 201 3.92 -46.59 8.08
C ASP A 201 4.81 -46.44 6.84
N THR A 202 4.24 -46.64 5.65
CA THR A 202 4.92 -46.54 4.36
C THR A 202 4.17 -45.58 3.45
N LEU A 203 4.90 -44.81 2.65
CA LEU A 203 4.28 -43.94 1.64
C LEU A 203 3.53 -44.77 0.60
N VAL A 204 2.27 -44.42 0.37
CA VAL A 204 1.47 -44.97 -0.72
C VAL A 204 1.42 -43.95 -1.84
N ARG A 205 1.87 -44.33 -3.04
CA ARG A 205 1.84 -43.43 -4.21
C ARG A 205 0.39 -43.21 -4.65
N GLY A 206 -0.01 -41.95 -4.72
CA GLY A 206 -1.28 -41.50 -5.27
C GLY A 206 -1.12 -41.02 -6.72
N PRO A 207 -1.86 -39.96 -7.11
CA PRO A 207 -1.77 -39.36 -8.43
C PRO A 207 -0.34 -39.02 -8.85
N SER A 208 -0.06 -39.17 -10.14
CA SER A 208 1.19 -38.76 -10.75
C SER A 208 0.95 -38.27 -12.17
N ARG A 209 1.58 -37.14 -12.51
CA ARG A 209 1.51 -36.51 -13.82
C ARG A 209 2.91 -36.17 -14.30
N ARG A 210 3.17 -36.43 -15.58
CA ARG A 210 4.35 -35.98 -16.32
C ARG A 210 3.96 -34.75 -17.14
N PHE A 211 4.86 -33.79 -17.22
CA PHE A 211 4.67 -32.54 -17.96
C PHE A 211 5.64 -32.53 -19.12
N ALA A 212 5.11 -32.74 -20.32
CA ALA A 212 5.87 -32.79 -21.57
C ALA A 212 5.31 -31.77 -22.57
N ASP A 213 6.19 -31.24 -23.42
CA ASP A 213 5.88 -30.31 -24.51
C ASP A 213 5.38 -31.08 -25.73
N ALA A 214 5.16 -30.38 -26.86
CA ALA A 214 4.67 -31.01 -28.09
C ALA A 214 5.67 -32.06 -28.65
N GLU A 215 6.95 -31.91 -28.32
CA GLU A 215 8.03 -32.82 -28.69
C GLU A 215 8.26 -33.95 -27.67
N GLY A 216 7.46 -34.01 -26.60
CA GLY A 216 7.58 -35.02 -25.55
C GLY A 216 8.80 -34.82 -24.65
N LYS A 217 9.25 -33.57 -24.46
CA LYS A 217 10.33 -33.16 -23.56
C LYS A 217 9.80 -32.28 -22.44
N GLY A 218 10.49 -32.20 -21.30
CA GLY A 218 10.02 -31.50 -20.09
C GLY A 218 9.39 -30.12 -20.36
N ALA A 219 8.10 -29.98 -20.04
CA ALA A 219 7.32 -28.74 -20.19
C ALA A 219 7.12 -27.99 -18.87
N MET A 220 7.86 -28.34 -17.83
CA MET A 220 7.78 -27.66 -16.54
C MET A 220 9.17 -27.36 -16.02
N ASP A 221 9.45 -26.09 -15.74
CA ASP A 221 10.60 -25.64 -14.99
C ASP A 221 10.16 -25.34 -13.54
N LEU A 222 9.97 -26.41 -12.76
CA LEU A 222 9.40 -26.34 -11.42
C LEU A 222 10.36 -25.64 -10.45
N LYS A 223 9.90 -24.54 -9.87
CA LYS A 223 10.64 -23.80 -8.84
C LYS A 223 10.11 -24.06 -7.43
N ASP A 224 8.79 -24.23 -7.30
CA ASP A 224 8.08 -24.31 -6.02
C ASP A 224 6.72 -25.01 -6.16
N ILE A 225 6.19 -25.55 -5.05
CA ILE A 225 4.91 -26.26 -4.94
C ILE A 225 4.18 -25.75 -3.70
N ALA A 226 2.89 -25.46 -3.78
CA ALA A 226 2.05 -25.13 -2.62
C ALA A 226 0.70 -25.85 -2.66
N GLN A 227 0.22 -26.26 -1.49
CA GLN A 227 -1.13 -26.80 -1.32
C GLN A 227 -2.12 -25.74 -0.82
N SER A 228 -3.35 -25.75 -1.34
CA SER A 228 -4.40 -24.86 -0.83
C SER A 228 -4.79 -25.20 0.61
N ALA A 229 -5.31 -24.21 1.35
CA ALA A 229 -5.72 -24.39 2.74
C ALA A 229 -6.79 -25.46 2.94
N ASP A 230 -7.62 -25.74 1.93
CA ASP A 230 -8.62 -26.81 1.93
C ASP A 230 -8.10 -28.15 1.39
N GLY A 231 -6.85 -28.21 0.95
CA GLY A 231 -6.19 -29.40 0.42
C GLY A 231 -6.70 -29.88 -0.95
N LYS A 232 -7.58 -29.12 -1.63
CA LYS A 232 -8.18 -29.54 -2.90
C LYS A 232 -7.39 -29.11 -4.13
N ARG A 233 -6.53 -28.11 -4.00
CA ARG A 233 -5.71 -27.60 -5.10
C ARG A 233 -4.22 -27.70 -4.77
N ILE A 234 -3.43 -27.87 -5.81
CA ILE A 234 -1.98 -27.75 -5.77
C ILE A 234 -1.59 -26.69 -6.80
N ALA A 235 -0.84 -25.67 -6.37
CA ALA A 235 -0.24 -24.71 -7.27
C ALA A 235 1.25 -25.02 -7.44
N VAL A 236 1.76 -24.82 -8.65
CA VAL A 236 3.20 -24.93 -8.94
C VAL A 236 3.71 -23.66 -9.59
N ALA A 237 4.87 -23.19 -9.13
CA ALA A 237 5.61 -22.12 -9.81
C ALA A 237 6.43 -22.75 -10.94
N ASP A 238 5.95 -22.61 -12.17
CA ASP A 238 6.59 -23.12 -13.39
C ASP A 238 7.23 -21.94 -14.14
N ALA A 239 8.56 -21.83 -14.08
CA ALA A 239 9.28 -20.71 -14.69
C ALA A 239 9.16 -20.67 -16.22
N ALA A 240 8.66 -21.75 -16.86
CA ALA A 240 8.41 -21.78 -18.29
C ALA A 240 7.00 -21.27 -18.66
N TYR A 241 6.00 -21.43 -17.80
CA TYR A 241 4.59 -21.15 -18.13
C TYR A 241 3.79 -20.37 -17.07
N GLY A 242 4.44 -19.88 -16.01
CA GLY A 242 3.82 -19.13 -14.93
C GLY A 242 3.33 -20.01 -13.77
N THR A 243 2.30 -19.59 -13.05
CA THR A 243 1.73 -20.38 -11.95
C THR A 243 0.63 -21.28 -12.48
N ARG A 244 0.82 -22.61 -12.43
CA ARG A 244 -0.23 -23.57 -12.79
C ARG A 244 -1.01 -23.98 -11.55
N LEU A 245 -2.33 -24.09 -11.70
CA LEU A 245 -3.23 -24.58 -10.66
C LEU A 245 -3.76 -25.96 -11.07
N LEU A 246 -3.62 -26.93 -10.19
CA LEU A 246 -3.96 -28.32 -10.42
C LEU A 246 -5.01 -28.80 -9.41
N ASP A 247 -5.84 -29.75 -9.82
CA ASP A 247 -6.66 -30.53 -8.89
C ASP A 247 -5.77 -31.49 -8.09
N ALA A 248 -5.93 -31.53 -6.77
CA ALA A 248 -5.09 -32.37 -5.93
C ALA A 248 -5.48 -33.87 -5.99
N GLY A 249 -6.67 -34.18 -6.49
CA GLY A 249 -7.20 -35.54 -6.62
C GLY A 249 -6.62 -36.32 -7.79
N ASP A 250 -6.24 -35.66 -8.89
CA ASP A 250 -5.71 -36.31 -10.09
C ASP A 250 -4.55 -35.55 -10.79
N LEU A 251 -4.20 -34.35 -10.32
CA LEU A 251 -3.18 -33.45 -10.90
C LEU A 251 -3.53 -32.91 -12.29
N ALA A 252 -4.80 -32.99 -12.72
CA ALA A 252 -5.29 -32.30 -13.90
C ALA A 252 -5.25 -30.77 -13.71
N ASP A 253 -5.12 -30.02 -14.80
CA ASP A 253 -5.20 -28.56 -14.74
C ASP A 253 -6.59 -28.14 -14.27
N ALA A 254 -6.65 -27.16 -13.36
CA ALA A 254 -7.90 -26.56 -12.94
C ALA A 254 -8.61 -25.91 -14.16
N PRO A 255 -9.96 -25.92 -14.20
CA PRO A 255 -10.70 -25.40 -15.35
C PRO A 255 -10.44 -23.91 -15.60
N THR A 256 -10.23 -23.15 -14.51
CA THR A 256 -9.89 -21.73 -14.55
C THR A 256 -8.44 -21.58 -14.10
N ALA A 257 -7.60 -21.04 -14.98
CA ALA A 257 -6.21 -20.74 -14.67
C ALA A 257 -6.08 -19.35 -14.03
N TYR A 258 -5.00 -19.13 -13.28
CA TYR A 258 -4.66 -17.78 -12.87
C TYR A 258 -4.24 -16.93 -14.07
N GLN A 259 -4.42 -15.61 -13.95
CA GLN A 259 -3.92 -14.65 -14.94
C GLN A 259 -2.41 -14.82 -15.15
N PRO A 260 -1.90 -14.63 -16.39
CA PRO A 260 -0.48 -14.69 -16.67
C PRO A 260 0.33 -13.77 -15.75
N LEU A 261 1.58 -14.14 -15.47
CA LEU A 261 2.53 -13.22 -14.86
C LEU A 261 2.83 -12.05 -15.82
N PRO A 262 3.34 -10.91 -15.31
CA PRO A 262 3.80 -9.81 -16.16
C PRO A 262 4.74 -10.27 -17.27
N GLU A 263 4.72 -9.58 -18.40
CA GLU A 263 5.54 -9.94 -19.55
C GLU A 263 7.03 -9.99 -19.17
N GLY A 264 7.68 -11.11 -19.51
CA GLY A 264 9.09 -11.35 -19.20
C GLY A 264 9.37 -11.87 -17.77
N ALA A 265 8.38 -11.85 -16.88
CA ALA A 265 8.52 -12.41 -15.54
C ALA A 265 8.43 -13.95 -15.57
N LYS A 266 9.30 -14.61 -14.80
CA LYS A 266 9.32 -16.08 -14.66
C LYS A 266 8.90 -16.48 -13.25
N ALA A 267 7.96 -17.41 -13.12
CA ALA A 267 7.53 -17.88 -11.81
C ALA A 267 8.70 -18.44 -10.99
N SER A 268 8.80 -18.05 -9.73
CA SER A 268 9.84 -18.52 -8.81
C SER A 268 9.27 -19.17 -7.56
N ALA A 269 8.17 -18.64 -7.02
CA ALA A 269 7.58 -19.13 -5.78
C ALA A 269 6.06 -19.07 -5.81
N VAL A 270 5.40 -19.87 -4.98
CA VAL A 270 3.94 -19.82 -4.81
C VAL A 270 3.57 -20.19 -3.38
N ALA A 271 2.60 -19.51 -2.79
CA ALA A 271 2.10 -19.85 -1.46
C ALA A 271 0.63 -19.45 -1.30
N PHE A 272 -0.19 -20.34 -0.73
CA PHE A 272 -1.57 -20.02 -0.34
C PHE A 272 -1.61 -19.46 1.07
N SER A 273 -2.51 -18.51 1.33
CA SER A 273 -2.76 -18.02 2.68
C SER A 273 -3.41 -19.12 3.54
N GLY A 274 -3.09 -19.16 4.83
CA GLY A 274 -3.61 -20.19 5.73
C GLY A 274 -5.13 -20.11 5.96
N ASP A 275 -5.73 -18.94 5.74
CA ASP A 275 -7.18 -18.73 5.78
C ASP A 275 -7.89 -19.08 4.45
N GLY A 276 -7.12 -19.47 3.43
CA GLY A 276 -7.61 -19.88 2.12
C GLY A 276 -8.13 -18.75 1.23
N LYS A 277 -7.99 -17.48 1.62
CA LYS A 277 -8.50 -16.35 0.85
C LYS A 277 -7.59 -15.94 -0.31
N TYR A 278 -6.28 -16.07 -0.15
CA TYR A 278 -5.30 -15.51 -1.08
C TYR A 278 -4.31 -16.54 -1.59
N VAL A 279 -3.74 -16.24 -2.75
CA VAL A 279 -2.53 -16.85 -3.27
C VAL A 279 -1.50 -15.76 -3.54
N ALA A 280 -0.27 -16.00 -3.10
CA ALA A 280 0.91 -15.22 -3.44
C ALA A 280 1.68 -15.94 -4.56
N ARG A 281 2.04 -15.21 -5.61
CA ARG A 281 2.75 -15.73 -6.78
C ARG A 281 4.00 -14.91 -6.99
N GLY A 282 5.14 -15.48 -6.63
CA GLY A 282 6.45 -14.87 -6.75
C GLY A 282 7.04 -15.11 -8.14
N ALA A 283 7.77 -14.13 -8.63
CA ALA A 283 8.44 -14.15 -9.91
C ALA A 283 9.84 -13.55 -9.82
N ALA A 284 10.64 -13.85 -10.84
CA ALA A 284 11.84 -13.12 -11.17
C ALA A 284 11.57 -12.35 -12.46
N ALA A 285 11.48 -11.02 -12.35
CA ALA A 285 11.38 -10.13 -13.49
C ALA A 285 12.64 -9.25 -13.62
N THR A 286 12.71 -8.45 -14.68
CA THR A 286 13.77 -7.44 -14.86
C THR A 286 13.13 -6.07 -15.02
N GLY A 287 13.77 -5.04 -14.47
CA GLY A 287 13.22 -3.68 -14.50
C GLY A 287 12.09 -3.52 -13.50
N SER A 288 11.08 -2.71 -13.85
CA SER A 288 9.98 -2.33 -12.96
C SER A 288 8.74 -3.23 -13.05
N ALA A 289 8.90 -4.44 -13.58
CA ALA A 289 7.81 -5.40 -13.65
C ALA A 289 7.59 -6.03 -12.27
N ALA A 290 6.34 -6.36 -11.93
CA ALA A 290 6.04 -6.93 -10.63
C ALA A 290 6.70 -8.31 -10.44
N ASP A 291 7.35 -8.47 -9.29
CA ASP A 291 8.02 -9.69 -8.84
C ASP A 291 7.13 -10.51 -7.89
N LEU A 292 6.04 -9.93 -7.41
CA LEU A 292 5.08 -10.60 -6.54
C LEU A 292 3.66 -10.12 -6.83
N LEU A 293 2.78 -11.10 -7.01
CA LEU A 293 1.35 -10.88 -7.17
C LEU A 293 0.61 -11.51 -5.99
N ILE A 294 -0.30 -10.77 -5.36
CA ILE A 294 -1.23 -11.29 -4.34
C ILE A 294 -2.66 -11.10 -4.82
N GLN A 295 -3.44 -12.18 -4.85
CA GLN A 295 -4.80 -12.17 -5.39
C GLN A 295 -5.67 -13.24 -4.70
N PRO A 296 -6.99 -13.28 -4.94
CA PRO A 296 -7.84 -14.35 -4.45
C PRO A 296 -7.31 -15.74 -4.82
N ALA A 297 -7.40 -16.68 -3.88
CA ALA A 297 -7.01 -18.07 -4.10
C ALA A 297 -7.91 -18.78 -5.13
N ASP A 298 -9.15 -18.33 -5.27
CA ASP A 298 -10.03 -18.78 -6.34
C ASP A 298 -9.79 -17.93 -7.60
N PRO A 299 -9.26 -18.50 -8.70
CA PRO A 299 -9.05 -17.76 -9.94
C PRO A 299 -10.35 -17.30 -10.62
N GLU A 300 -11.52 -17.82 -10.23
CA GLU A 300 -12.81 -17.34 -10.73
C GLU A 300 -13.19 -15.97 -10.13
N ASP A 301 -12.62 -15.63 -8.98
CA ASP A 301 -12.69 -14.28 -8.43
C ASP A 301 -11.77 -13.36 -9.24
N GLY A 302 -12.38 -12.62 -10.16
CA GLY A 302 -11.71 -11.72 -11.10
C GLY A 302 -11.13 -10.44 -10.47
N THR A 303 -10.99 -10.37 -9.14
CA THR A 303 -10.33 -9.24 -8.48
C THR A 303 -8.91 -9.05 -8.99
N THR A 304 -8.57 -7.83 -9.38
CA THR A 304 -7.23 -7.49 -9.88
C THR A 304 -6.16 -7.81 -8.83
N PRO A 305 -5.08 -8.51 -9.20
CA PRO A 305 -3.98 -8.80 -8.28
C PRO A 305 -3.35 -7.51 -7.74
N LEU A 306 -2.93 -7.54 -6.48
CA LEU A 306 -1.97 -6.59 -5.94
C LEU A 306 -0.60 -6.93 -6.51
N GLU A 307 0.08 -5.94 -7.04
CA GLU A 307 1.38 -6.08 -7.69
C GLU A 307 2.45 -5.36 -6.88
N PHE A 308 3.55 -6.07 -6.61
CA PHE A 308 4.72 -5.55 -5.93
C PHE A 308 5.95 -5.75 -6.82
N ALA A 309 6.67 -4.67 -7.10
CA ALA A 309 7.98 -4.70 -7.76
C ALA A 309 9.05 -4.42 -6.72
N PHE A 310 10.03 -5.31 -6.57
CA PHE A 310 11.16 -5.07 -5.67
C PHE A 310 12.28 -4.42 -6.47
N GLU A 311 12.66 -3.21 -6.11
CA GLU A 311 13.68 -2.46 -6.84
C GLU A 311 14.83 -2.02 -5.93
N GLY A 312 16.06 -2.31 -6.36
CA GLY A 312 17.27 -1.72 -5.79
C GLY A 312 17.94 -2.50 -4.66
N ASP A 313 19.03 -1.93 -4.16
CA ASP A 313 19.97 -2.59 -3.23
C ASP A 313 19.41 -2.80 -1.81
N LEU A 314 18.22 -2.27 -1.51
CA LEU A 314 17.58 -2.38 -0.20
C LEU A 314 16.49 -3.44 -0.15
N ASP A 315 15.94 -3.83 -1.31
CA ASP A 315 14.76 -4.69 -1.40
C ASP A 315 15.02 -5.97 -2.20
N GLY A 316 16.15 -6.05 -2.90
CA GLY A 316 16.39 -7.08 -3.90
C GLY A 316 15.62 -6.78 -5.20
N THR A 317 15.63 -7.74 -6.12
CA THR A 317 15.12 -7.57 -7.49
C THR A 317 14.31 -8.75 -8.01
N ARG A 318 14.05 -9.75 -7.17
CA ARG A 318 13.28 -10.95 -7.50
C ARG A 318 12.93 -11.74 -6.26
N VAL A 319 11.78 -12.40 -6.26
CA VAL A 319 11.44 -13.39 -5.23
C VAL A 319 12.25 -14.67 -5.46
N VAL A 320 12.89 -15.20 -4.42
CA VAL A 320 13.67 -16.45 -4.52
C VAL A 320 12.76 -17.67 -4.58
N PRO A 321 13.17 -18.79 -5.22
CA PRO A 321 12.40 -20.02 -5.17
C PRO A 321 12.12 -20.50 -3.75
N GLN A 322 10.88 -20.93 -3.48
CA GLN A 322 10.40 -21.30 -2.12
C GLN A 322 10.51 -20.15 -1.09
N GLY A 323 10.64 -18.91 -1.57
CA GLY A 323 10.83 -17.72 -0.75
C GLY A 323 9.53 -17.14 -0.18
N LEU A 324 8.39 -17.80 -0.31
CA LEU A 324 7.10 -17.28 0.15
C LEU A 324 6.54 -18.14 1.28
N GLY A 325 5.96 -17.50 2.30
CA GLY A 325 5.29 -18.18 3.40
C GLY A 325 4.27 -17.28 4.07
N TRP A 326 3.08 -17.82 4.36
CA TRP A 326 1.99 -17.05 4.97
C TRP A 326 1.86 -17.34 6.45
N ALA A 327 1.44 -16.33 7.21
CA ALA A 327 0.80 -16.57 8.49
C ALA A 327 -0.50 -17.35 8.29
N LYS A 328 -0.82 -18.25 9.22
CA LYS A 328 -2.00 -19.10 9.25
C LYS A 328 -3.30 -18.30 9.20
N ASP A 329 -3.33 -17.11 9.78
CA ASP A 329 -4.50 -16.21 9.76
C ASP A 329 -4.63 -15.41 8.44
N GLY A 330 -3.65 -15.52 7.53
CA GLY A 330 -3.62 -14.77 6.27
C GLY A 330 -3.30 -13.28 6.42
N SER A 331 -2.94 -12.82 7.62
CA SER A 331 -2.71 -11.39 7.92
C SER A 331 -1.36 -10.88 7.40
N ARG A 332 -0.42 -11.78 7.12
CA ARG A 332 0.95 -11.48 6.72
C ARG A 332 1.45 -12.53 5.73
N LEU A 333 2.12 -12.03 4.69
CA LEU A 333 2.97 -12.78 3.80
C LEU A 333 4.42 -12.41 4.10
N PHE A 334 5.25 -13.43 4.26
CA PHE A 334 6.70 -13.30 4.31
C PHE A 334 7.25 -13.63 2.93
N ALA A 335 8.10 -12.75 2.41
CA ALA A 335 8.74 -12.94 1.11
C ALA A 335 10.26 -12.76 1.23
N VAL A 336 11.02 -13.71 0.70
CA VAL A 336 12.47 -13.59 0.58
C VAL A 336 12.82 -13.21 -0.85
N THR A 337 13.60 -12.15 -0.98
CA THR A 337 14.09 -11.66 -2.29
C THR A 337 15.60 -11.76 -2.38
N SER A 338 16.13 -11.68 -3.60
CA SER A 338 17.57 -11.56 -3.85
C SER A 338 17.91 -10.51 -4.92
N ASP A 339 19.16 -10.08 -4.94
CA ASP A 339 19.72 -9.19 -5.98
C ASP A 339 20.26 -9.96 -7.19
N GLY A 340 20.02 -11.28 -7.25
CA GLY A 340 20.64 -12.20 -8.20
C GLY A 340 22.11 -12.52 -7.91
N GLY A 341 22.69 -11.93 -6.86
CA GLY A 341 24.00 -12.23 -6.31
C GLY A 341 23.86 -12.81 -4.89
N ASN A 342 24.61 -12.24 -3.95
CA ASN A 342 24.67 -12.73 -2.58
C ASN A 342 23.70 -11.99 -1.63
N GLY A 343 23.07 -10.90 -2.07
CA GLY A 343 22.17 -10.12 -1.24
C GLY A 343 20.80 -10.79 -1.11
N HIS A 344 20.30 -10.91 0.12
CA HIS A 344 18.99 -11.49 0.43
C HIS A 344 18.25 -10.63 1.46
N TRP A 345 16.93 -10.52 1.33
CA TRP A 345 16.09 -9.73 2.22
C TRP A 345 14.82 -10.49 2.57
N LEU A 346 14.38 -10.37 3.83
CA LEU A 346 13.08 -10.82 4.29
C LEU A 346 12.14 -9.61 4.35
N HIS A 347 11.04 -9.71 3.63
CA HIS A 347 9.97 -8.72 3.58
C HIS A 347 8.77 -9.21 4.38
N VAL A 348 8.20 -8.33 5.19
CA VAL A 348 6.93 -8.55 5.88
C VAL A 348 5.84 -7.78 5.16
N ILE A 349 5.16 -8.46 4.26
CA ILE A 349 4.07 -7.88 3.51
C ILE A 349 2.82 -8.15 4.30
N LYS A 350 2.21 -7.10 4.83
CA LYS A 350 0.82 -7.16 5.26
C LYS A 350 0.05 -6.98 3.96
N PRO A 351 -0.49 -8.07 3.36
CA PRO A 351 -1.44 -7.83 2.29
C PRO A 351 -2.50 -6.93 2.93
N PRO A 352 -2.85 -5.81 2.29
CA PRO A 352 -3.94 -5.04 2.81
C PRO A 352 -5.10 -6.02 2.97
N ALA A 353 -5.64 -6.15 4.18
CA ALA A 353 -6.95 -6.75 4.35
C ALA A 353 -7.81 -6.06 3.30
N ALA A 354 -8.22 -6.77 2.23
CA ALA A 354 -8.71 -6.22 0.97
C ALA A 354 -9.06 -4.74 1.10
N GLN A 355 -8.15 -3.82 0.70
CA GLN A 355 -8.37 -2.40 1.02
C GLN A 355 -9.75 -2.02 0.53
N TYR A 356 -10.56 -1.54 1.45
CA TYR A 356 -11.95 -1.27 1.18
C TYR A 356 -12.06 -0.02 0.31
N ASP A 357 -13.04 -0.02 -0.59
CA ASP A 357 -13.26 1.11 -1.48
C ASP A 357 -13.61 2.36 -0.68
N SER A 358 -13.14 3.50 -1.18
CA SER A 358 -13.41 4.82 -0.63
C SER A 358 -13.94 5.74 -1.71
N ARG A 359 -14.88 6.60 -1.33
CA ARG A 359 -15.53 7.51 -2.28
C ARG A 359 -16.05 8.75 -1.59
N PHE A 360 -15.88 9.89 -2.23
CA PHE A 360 -16.61 11.09 -1.86
C PHE A 360 -18.08 10.92 -2.26
N THR A 361 -19.00 11.20 -1.35
CA THR A 361 -20.44 11.11 -1.61
C THR A 361 -21.16 12.42 -1.36
N GLY A 362 -22.25 12.61 -2.11
CA GLY A 362 -22.99 13.86 -2.13
C GLY A 362 -22.28 14.97 -2.92
N THR A 363 -22.91 16.14 -2.95
CA THR A 363 -22.36 17.33 -3.59
C THR A 363 -21.60 18.16 -2.57
N LEU A 364 -20.41 18.62 -2.92
CA LEU A 364 -19.67 19.58 -2.08
C LEU A 364 -20.45 20.89 -1.94
N THR A 365 -20.39 21.49 -0.76
CA THR A 365 -21.06 22.77 -0.47
C THR A 365 -20.11 23.74 0.22
N THR A 366 -20.35 25.04 0.05
CA THR A 366 -19.57 26.10 0.71
C THR A 366 -20.38 26.84 1.76
N THR A 367 -19.69 27.37 2.77
CA THR A 367 -20.26 28.34 3.70
C THR A 367 -19.23 29.42 4.00
N PRO A 368 -19.55 30.70 3.75
CA PRO A 368 -20.78 31.18 3.09
C PRO A 368 -20.86 30.73 1.62
N ALA A 369 -22.07 30.73 1.05
CA ALA A 369 -22.30 30.29 -0.33
C ALA A 369 -21.67 31.23 -1.38
N LYS A 370 -21.46 32.50 -1.01
CA LYS A 370 -20.77 33.52 -1.80
C LYS A 370 -19.76 34.23 -0.90
N PRO A 371 -18.57 33.63 -0.68
CA PRO A 371 -17.56 34.26 0.14
C PRO A 371 -17.03 35.52 -0.52
N VAL A 372 -16.66 36.50 0.29
CA VAL A 372 -15.90 37.66 -0.18
C VAL A 372 -14.41 37.47 0.12
N VAL A 373 -13.57 38.24 -0.57
CA VAL A 373 -12.12 38.20 -0.35
C VAL A 373 -11.75 38.48 1.12
N GLY A 374 -10.89 37.63 1.69
CA GLY A 374 -10.46 37.68 3.08
C GLY A 374 -11.47 37.13 4.10
N GLU A 375 -12.62 36.62 3.66
CA GLU A 375 -13.58 35.91 4.51
C GLU A 375 -13.25 34.40 4.56
N PRO A 376 -13.28 33.76 5.74
CA PRO A 376 -13.14 32.31 5.82
C PRO A 376 -14.25 31.58 5.09
N VAL A 377 -13.88 30.64 4.23
CA VAL A 377 -14.78 29.70 3.55
C VAL A 377 -14.59 28.29 4.11
N GLY A 378 -15.71 27.62 4.40
CA GLY A 378 -15.75 26.21 4.74
C GLY A 378 -16.33 25.38 3.61
N ILE A 379 -15.55 24.44 3.07
CA ILE A 379 -15.98 23.48 2.06
C ILE A 379 -16.35 22.18 2.78
N ARG A 380 -17.62 21.79 2.68
CA ARG A 380 -18.17 20.60 3.33
C ARG A 380 -18.42 19.50 2.31
N GLY A 381 -18.13 18.28 2.74
CA GLY A 381 -18.39 17.07 1.97
C GLY A 381 -18.49 15.85 2.88
N ARG A 382 -18.66 14.70 2.25
CA ARG A 382 -18.68 13.40 2.91
C ARG A 382 -17.71 12.43 2.22
N LEU A 383 -16.94 11.71 3.01
CA LEU A 383 -16.10 10.60 2.58
C LEU A 383 -16.70 9.32 3.16
N GLU A 384 -17.13 8.41 2.29
CA GLU A 384 -17.53 7.06 2.66
C GLU A 384 -16.34 6.11 2.54
N LEU A 385 -16.15 5.33 3.60
CA LEU A 385 -15.14 4.30 3.73
C LEU A 385 -15.89 2.98 3.92
N ASP A 386 -15.72 2.04 3.00
CA ASP A 386 -16.27 0.69 3.17
C ASP A 386 -15.50 -0.08 4.24
N GLY A 387 -16.10 -1.13 4.82
CA GLY A 387 -15.40 -1.99 5.76
C GLY A 387 -15.28 -1.44 7.20
N PRO A 388 -14.27 -1.90 7.97
CA PRO A 388 -14.09 -1.53 9.36
C PRO A 388 -13.58 -0.09 9.51
N ALA A 389 -14.00 0.57 10.59
CA ALA A 389 -13.58 1.95 10.86
C ALA A 389 -12.04 2.07 10.98
N PRO A 390 -11.43 3.15 10.44
CA PRO A 390 -10.00 3.41 10.57
C PRO A 390 -9.52 3.48 12.03
N ALA A 391 -8.32 2.96 12.30
CA ALA A 391 -7.71 3.01 13.64
C ALA A 391 -7.32 4.45 14.06
N GLU A 392 -6.99 5.30 13.09
CA GLU A 392 -6.73 6.72 13.29
C GLU A 392 -7.67 7.58 12.45
N PRO A 393 -7.97 8.82 12.87
CA PRO A 393 -8.84 9.67 12.09
C PRO A 393 -8.22 10.07 10.75
N VAL A 394 -8.87 9.67 9.65
CA VAL A 394 -8.42 9.98 8.30
C VAL A 394 -8.53 11.48 7.99
N LYS A 395 -7.77 11.91 6.98
CA LYS A 395 -7.69 13.31 6.55
C LYS A 395 -7.97 13.44 5.06
N VAL A 396 -8.68 14.51 4.70
CA VAL A 396 -8.86 14.95 3.31
C VAL A 396 -7.88 16.08 3.04
N ALA A 397 -6.98 15.87 2.09
CA ALA A 397 -6.09 16.92 1.59
C ALA A 397 -6.85 17.80 0.60
N ALA A 398 -6.45 19.06 0.49
CA ALA A 398 -7.07 19.99 -0.44
C ALA A 398 -6.03 20.93 -1.02
N VAL A 399 -6.19 21.26 -2.30
CA VAL A 399 -5.44 22.32 -2.97
C VAL A 399 -6.41 23.31 -3.59
N ARG A 400 -6.07 24.60 -3.55
CA ARG A 400 -6.80 25.68 -4.22
C ARG A 400 -6.01 26.13 -5.44
N LYS A 401 -6.67 26.24 -6.58
CA LYS A 401 -6.14 26.88 -7.78
C LYS A 401 -6.91 28.16 -8.06
N ASP A 402 -6.20 29.28 -8.08
CA ASP A 402 -6.71 30.61 -8.42
C ASP A 402 -5.79 31.29 -9.45
N ALA A 403 -5.94 32.60 -9.65
CA ALA A 403 -5.15 33.36 -10.62
C ALA A 403 -3.64 33.42 -10.29
N ASP A 404 -3.24 33.23 -9.03
CA ASP A 404 -1.83 33.22 -8.59
C ASP A 404 -1.20 31.82 -8.68
N GLY A 405 -1.99 30.80 -9.03
CA GLY A 405 -1.54 29.42 -9.21
C GLY A 405 -2.18 28.45 -8.23
N THR A 406 -1.51 27.32 -7.97
CA THR A 406 -1.97 26.29 -7.04
C THR A 406 -1.34 26.50 -5.66
N GLN A 407 -2.16 26.51 -4.62
CA GLN A 407 -1.76 26.63 -3.22
C GLN A 407 -2.29 25.44 -2.41
N GLU A 408 -1.47 24.96 -1.47
CA GLU A 408 -1.88 23.93 -0.50
C GLU A 408 -2.85 24.51 0.52
N VAL A 409 -3.91 23.77 0.83
CA VAL A 409 -4.89 24.10 1.87
C VAL A 409 -4.74 23.10 3.02
N ALA A 410 -4.93 23.56 4.26
CA ALA A 410 -4.80 22.70 5.42
C ALA A 410 -5.75 21.49 5.33
N ALA A 411 -5.21 20.29 5.53
CA ALA A 411 -5.98 19.06 5.47
C ALA A 411 -7.07 19.01 6.56
N ALA A 412 -8.26 18.56 6.18
CA ALA A 412 -9.40 18.43 7.07
C ALA A 412 -9.47 17.03 7.69
N ARG A 413 -9.74 16.96 9.00
CA ARG A 413 -10.06 15.68 9.65
C ARG A 413 -11.47 15.25 9.25
N VAL A 414 -11.63 13.96 8.96
CA VAL A 414 -12.93 13.34 8.73
C VAL A 414 -13.51 12.86 10.06
N ALA A 415 -14.77 13.18 10.31
CA ALA A 415 -15.52 12.74 11.47
C ALA A 415 -15.97 11.27 11.32
N ALA A 416 -16.37 10.65 12.43
CA ALA A 416 -16.78 9.24 12.43
C ALA A 416 -18.01 8.93 11.54
N ASP A 417 -18.81 9.94 11.21
CA ASP A 417 -19.95 9.83 10.29
C ASP A 417 -19.59 10.10 8.82
N GLY A 418 -18.30 10.24 8.51
CA GLY A 418 -17.75 10.53 7.19
C GLY A 418 -17.76 12.01 6.83
N SER A 419 -18.30 12.91 7.66
CA SER A 419 -18.34 14.34 7.34
C SER A 419 -16.99 15.01 7.53
N PHE A 420 -16.67 16.01 6.71
CA PHE A 420 -15.48 16.85 6.87
C PHE A 420 -15.75 18.30 6.50
N THR A 421 -14.89 19.22 6.96
CA THR A 421 -14.90 20.63 6.55
C THR A 421 -13.47 21.10 6.31
N VAL A 422 -13.14 21.42 5.05
CA VAL A 422 -11.90 22.10 4.68
C VAL A 422 -12.11 23.60 4.89
N LEU A 423 -11.19 24.25 5.61
CA LEU A 423 -11.24 25.68 5.88
C LEU A 423 -10.14 26.38 5.09
N ASP A 424 -10.50 27.50 4.46
CA ASP A 424 -9.57 28.36 3.73
C ASP A 424 -9.97 29.83 3.84
N VAL A 425 -9.05 30.74 3.55
CA VAL A 425 -9.29 32.20 3.50
C VAL A 425 -8.75 32.73 2.16
N PRO A 426 -9.58 32.77 1.11
CA PRO A 426 -9.15 33.25 -0.20
C PRO A 426 -8.77 34.73 -0.14
N ASP A 427 -7.62 35.07 -0.71
CA ASP A 427 -7.09 36.44 -0.70
C ASP A 427 -7.22 37.14 -2.06
N ARG A 428 -7.88 36.48 -3.03
CA ARG A 428 -8.18 36.96 -4.38
C ARG A 428 -9.67 36.94 -4.70
N VAL A 429 -10.06 37.84 -5.60
CA VAL A 429 -11.38 37.92 -6.20
C VAL A 429 -11.39 37.09 -7.50
N GLY A 430 -12.50 36.42 -7.77
CA GLY A 430 -12.71 35.57 -8.95
C GLY A 430 -12.80 34.09 -8.60
N GLU A 431 -12.66 33.25 -9.63
CA GLU A 431 -12.80 31.80 -9.48
C GLU A 431 -11.62 31.17 -8.73
N ALA A 432 -11.95 30.44 -7.66
CA ALA A 432 -11.04 29.56 -6.94
C ALA A 432 -11.55 28.11 -7.06
N THR A 433 -10.78 27.25 -7.73
CA THR A 433 -11.11 25.82 -7.87
C THR A 433 -10.39 25.01 -6.82
N TYR A 434 -11.14 24.31 -5.98
CA TYR A 434 -10.62 23.41 -4.98
C TYR A 434 -10.65 21.97 -5.48
N THR A 435 -9.53 21.25 -5.32
CA THR A 435 -9.44 19.81 -5.55
C THR A 435 -9.22 19.13 -4.22
N LEU A 436 -10.15 18.25 -3.83
CA LEU A 436 -10.09 17.50 -2.58
C LEU A 436 -9.69 16.06 -2.87
N ARG A 437 -8.80 15.52 -2.04
CA ARG A 437 -8.16 14.23 -2.24
C ARG A 437 -8.16 13.41 -0.96
N PHE A 438 -8.46 12.13 -1.09
CA PHE A 438 -8.16 11.14 -0.06
C PHE A 438 -7.15 10.15 -0.63
N LEU A 439 -5.94 10.14 -0.07
CA LEU A 439 -4.81 9.36 -0.57
C LEU A 439 -4.82 7.89 -0.12
N GLY A 440 -5.89 7.45 0.55
CA GLY A 440 -5.97 6.12 1.16
C GLY A 440 -5.36 6.08 2.56
N ASP A 441 -5.51 4.92 3.19
CA ASP A 441 -4.83 4.55 4.43
C ASP A 441 -4.44 3.06 4.40
N VAL A 442 -3.98 2.50 5.52
CA VAL A 442 -3.59 1.08 5.62
C VAL A 442 -4.73 0.09 5.36
N THR A 443 -5.98 0.55 5.45
CA THR A 443 -7.25 -0.20 5.35
C THR A 443 -8.10 0.16 4.13
N HIS A 444 -7.90 1.33 3.52
CA HIS A 444 -8.78 1.92 2.52
C HIS A 444 -8.01 2.45 1.31
N ARG A 445 -8.54 2.24 0.11
CA ARG A 445 -7.94 2.72 -1.14
C ARG A 445 -8.05 4.26 -1.26
N PRO A 446 -7.21 4.92 -2.08
CA PRO A 446 -7.44 6.30 -2.47
C PRO A 446 -8.82 6.49 -3.13
N ALA A 447 -9.47 7.62 -2.88
CA ALA A 447 -10.71 7.99 -3.56
C ALA A 447 -10.42 8.85 -4.80
N GLU A 448 -11.31 8.82 -5.80
CA GLU A 448 -11.25 9.75 -6.94
C GLU A 448 -11.35 11.20 -6.46
N ASP A 449 -10.49 12.06 -7.00
CA ASP A 449 -10.48 13.49 -6.67
C ASP A 449 -11.82 14.14 -7.03
N VAL A 450 -12.34 14.96 -6.11
CA VAL A 450 -13.53 15.80 -6.39
C VAL A 450 -13.14 17.27 -6.43
N THR A 451 -13.85 18.03 -7.26
CA THR A 451 -13.57 19.46 -7.45
C THR A 451 -14.78 20.33 -7.16
N LEU A 452 -14.53 21.53 -6.66
CA LEU A 452 -15.54 22.57 -6.45
C LEU A 452 -14.97 23.94 -6.83
N THR A 453 -15.63 24.64 -7.74
CA THR A 453 -15.29 26.03 -8.07
C THR A 453 -16.12 26.99 -7.23
N VAL A 454 -15.45 27.95 -6.60
CA VAL A 454 -16.04 28.98 -5.75
C VAL A 454 -15.74 30.34 -6.37
N ASP A 455 -16.77 31.14 -6.61
CA ASP A 455 -16.62 32.52 -7.04
C ASP A 455 -16.46 33.43 -5.82
N VAL A 456 -15.26 34.00 -5.64
CA VAL A 456 -14.94 34.88 -4.53
C VAL A 456 -15.22 36.32 -4.94
N ALA A 457 -16.19 36.94 -4.29
CA ALA A 457 -16.61 38.30 -4.59
C ALA A 457 -15.73 39.36 -3.91
N LYS A 458 -15.91 40.62 -4.33
CA LYS A 458 -15.34 41.76 -3.61
C LYS A 458 -15.99 41.91 -2.24
N ALA A 459 -15.20 42.35 -1.27
CA ALA A 459 -15.64 42.69 0.06
C ALA A 459 -16.54 43.94 0.05
N SER A 460 -17.73 43.85 0.64
CA SER A 460 -18.63 44.99 0.76
C SER A 460 -18.04 46.10 1.65
N THR A 461 -18.36 47.35 1.36
CA THR A 461 -18.02 48.50 2.22
C THR A 461 -19.26 49.28 2.62
N GLY A 462 -19.18 49.98 3.75
CA GLY A 462 -20.24 50.82 4.29
C GLY A 462 -19.71 52.17 4.74
N ILE A 463 -20.48 53.23 4.52
CA ILE A 463 -20.19 54.57 5.03
C ILE A 463 -21.30 54.97 5.96
N GLU A 464 -20.94 55.36 7.18
CA GLU A 464 -21.84 55.99 8.13
C GLU A 464 -21.50 57.47 8.25
N LEU A 465 -22.53 58.33 8.32
CA LEU A 465 -22.38 59.77 8.44
C LEU A 465 -23.15 60.29 9.66
N THR A 466 -22.50 61.17 10.40
CA THR A 466 -23.10 61.99 11.45
C THR A 466 -22.95 63.45 11.07
N ALA A 467 -24.08 64.12 10.84
CA ALA A 467 -24.16 65.52 10.47
C ALA A 467 -25.14 66.26 11.39
N PRO A 468 -24.95 67.57 11.63
CA PRO A 468 -25.92 68.37 12.35
C PRO A 468 -27.23 68.52 11.55
N ALA A 469 -28.37 68.60 12.23
CA ALA A 469 -29.65 68.84 11.56
C ALA A 469 -29.75 70.25 10.96
N GLU A 470 -29.17 71.25 11.64
CA GLU A 470 -29.10 72.64 11.20
C GLU A 470 -27.69 73.20 11.40
N ALA A 471 -27.29 74.13 10.52
CA ALA A 471 -26.03 74.87 10.63
C ALA A 471 -26.20 76.31 10.12
N THR A 472 -25.40 77.24 10.61
CA THR A 472 -25.39 78.64 10.12
C THR A 472 -24.32 78.83 9.04
N ARG A 473 -24.49 79.81 8.16
CA ARG A 473 -23.48 80.09 7.11
C ARG A 473 -22.12 80.50 7.70
N ALA A 474 -22.14 81.22 8.82
CA ALA A 474 -20.92 81.65 9.50
C ALA A 474 -20.26 80.50 10.29
N GLY A 475 -21.05 79.56 10.83
CA GLY A 475 -20.56 78.43 11.62
C GLY A 475 -20.07 77.24 10.78
N GLY A 476 -20.50 77.14 9.52
CA GLY A 476 -20.15 76.05 8.63
C GLY A 476 -20.80 74.72 9.02
N VAL A 477 -20.51 73.68 8.25
CA VAL A 477 -20.97 72.31 8.46
C VAL A 477 -19.76 71.44 8.76
N SER A 478 -19.84 70.66 9.84
CA SER A 478 -18.88 69.62 10.16
C SER A 478 -19.60 68.28 10.16
N ILE A 479 -19.24 67.41 9.21
CA ILE A 479 -19.75 66.04 9.12
C ILE A 479 -18.62 65.12 9.55
N THR A 480 -18.93 64.16 10.40
CA THR A 480 -18.01 63.07 10.75
C THR A 480 -18.58 61.78 10.21
N GLY A 481 -17.72 60.82 9.92
CA GLY A 481 -18.18 59.53 9.43
C GLY A 481 -17.15 58.44 9.63
N ARG A 482 -17.58 57.22 9.32
CA ARG A 482 -16.76 56.02 9.38
C ARG A 482 -16.95 55.18 8.12
N LEU A 483 -15.84 54.77 7.52
CA LEU A 483 -15.79 53.77 6.45
C LEU A 483 -15.48 52.42 7.10
N THR A 484 -16.32 51.42 6.82
CA THR A 484 -16.15 50.03 7.28
C THR A 484 -16.07 49.10 6.08
N GLY A 485 -15.31 48.00 6.20
CA GLY A 485 -15.22 46.94 5.20
C GLY A 485 -15.46 45.57 5.81
N GLN A 486 -16.03 44.65 5.03
CA GLN A 486 -16.17 43.23 5.38
C GLN A 486 -14.91 42.45 4.99
N GLY A 487 -14.60 41.34 5.67
CA GLY A 487 -13.55 40.41 5.23
C GLY A 487 -12.15 41.02 5.36
N ARG A 488 -11.48 41.24 4.22
CA ARG A 488 -10.13 41.81 4.20
C ARG A 488 -10.11 43.24 4.76
N ALA A 489 -9.00 43.59 5.41
CA ALA A 489 -8.80 44.95 5.93
C ALA A 489 -8.70 45.98 4.79
N LEU A 490 -9.35 47.13 4.98
CA LEU A 490 -9.27 48.26 4.07
C LEU A 490 -7.81 48.78 3.95
N PRO A 491 -7.36 49.17 2.75
CA PRO A 491 -6.01 49.72 2.58
C PRO A 491 -5.85 51.08 3.25
N SER A 492 -4.62 51.44 3.62
CA SER A 492 -4.29 52.78 4.12
C SER A 492 -4.34 53.83 2.99
N GLY A 493 -4.70 55.07 3.32
CA GLY A 493 -4.62 56.20 2.37
C GLY A 493 -5.86 56.37 1.49
N ILE A 494 -7.00 55.77 1.85
CA ILE A 494 -8.27 55.95 1.13
C ILE A 494 -8.69 57.42 1.16
N SER A 495 -9.10 57.93 0.00
CA SER A 495 -9.70 59.25 -0.18
C SER A 495 -11.14 59.11 -0.65
N LEU A 496 -12.08 59.67 0.10
CA LEU A 496 -13.51 59.67 -0.21
C LEU A 496 -13.86 60.88 -1.09
N LYS A 497 -14.74 60.67 -2.07
CA LYS A 497 -15.33 61.76 -2.85
C LYS A 497 -16.49 62.36 -2.07
N VAL A 498 -16.52 63.70 -1.99
CA VAL A 498 -17.57 64.43 -1.29
C VAL A 498 -18.23 65.40 -2.27
N THR A 499 -19.55 65.30 -2.41
CA THR A 499 -20.34 66.25 -3.20
C THR A 499 -21.40 66.92 -2.35
N ARG A 500 -21.77 68.14 -2.76
CA ARG A 500 -22.78 68.95 -2.09
C ARG A 500 -23.79 69.41 -3.12
N THR A 501 -25.07 69.16 -2.85
CA THR A 501 -26.21 69.66 -3.64
C THR A 501 -26.99 70.68 -2.82
N ASP A 502 -27.11 71.90 -3.34
CA ASP A 502 -27.87 72.97 -2.68
C ASP A 502 -29.39 72.86 -2.89
N ARG A 503 -30.16 73.75 -2.27
CA ARG A 503 -31.63 73.76 -2.37
C ARG A 503 -32.16 73.96 -3.79
N PHE A 504 -31.33 74.45 -4.71
CA PHE A 504 -31.70 74.68 -6.11
C PHE A 504 -31.33 73.49 -7.01
N GLY A 505 -30.78 72.42 -6.42
CA GLY A 505 -30.34 71.23 -7.17
C GLY A 505 -28.95 71.38 -7.79
N THR A 506 -28.21 72.44 -7.48
CA THR A 506 -26.85 72.61 -8.01
C THR A 506 -25.88 71.74 -7.22
N THR A 507 -25.25 70.77 -7.90
CA THR A 507 -24.27 69.86 -7.31
C THR A 507 -22.85 70.31 -7.62
N GLY A 508 -22.02 70.44 -6.59
CA GLY A 508 -20.59 70.71 -6.70
C GLY A 508 -19.75 69.69 -5.93
N GLU A 509 -18.56 69.41 -6.42
CA GLU A 509 -17.58 68.59 -5.71
C GLU A 509 -16.88 69.45 -4.65
N LEU A 510 -16.78 68.90 -3.44
CA LEU A 510 -15.96 69.44 -2.36
C LEU A 510 -14.57 68.79 -2.41
N THR A 511 -13.68 69.17 -1.49
CA THR A 511 -12.41 68.48 -1.30
C THR A 511 -12.65 67.02 -0.87
N SER A 512 -11.77 66.11 -1.28
CA SER A 512 -11.79 64.73 -0.82
C SER A 512 -11.53 64.63 0.69
N ALA A 513 -12.14 63.64 1.34
CA ALA A 513 -11.90 63.35 2.75
C ALA A 513 -10.95 62.17 2.90
N SER A 514 -9.81 62.38 3.54
CA SER A 514 -8.88 61.31 3.89
C SER A 514 -9.44 60.44 5.01
N VAL A 515 -9.35 59.12 4.87
CA VAL A 515 -9.77 58.17 5.90
C VAL A 515 -8.57 57.82 6.79
N ALA A 516 -8.74 57.94 8.11
CA ALA A 516 -7.75 57.52 9.09
C ALA A 516 -7.67 55.98 9.18
N ALA A 517 -6.61 55.46 9.81
CA ALA A 517 -6.38 54.01 9.91
C ALA A 517 -7.49 53.26 10.67
N ASP A 518 -8.26 53.94 11.53
CA ASP A 518 -9.40 53.38 12.26
C ASP A 518 -10.73 53.44 11.47
N GLY A 519 -10.67 53.92 10.23
CA GLY A 519 -11.80 54.09 9.32
C GLY A 519 -12.54 55.43 9.49
N THR A 520 -12.14 56.30 10.41
CA THR A 520 -12.84 57.58 10.63
C THR A 520 -12.42 58.65 9.63
N PHE A 521 -13.33 59.57 9.33
CA PHE A 521 -13.05 60.74 8.49
C PHE A 521 -13.90 61.95 8.90
N GLY A 522 -13.47 63.14 8.47
CA GLY A 522 -14.18 64.40 8.69
C GLY A 522 -14.31 65.19 7.41
N VAL A 523 -15.47 65.82 7.23
CA VAL A 523 -15.77 66.75 6.15
C VAL A 523 -16.12 68.10 6.78
N LYS A 524 -15.45 69.15 6.35
CA LYS A 524 -15.76 70.53 6.75
C LYS A 524 -16.14 71.34 5.52
N ASP A 525 -17.22 72.11 5.63
CA ASP A 525 -17.72 72.94 4.53
C ASP A 525 -18.26 74.28 5.05
N LEU A 526 -18.15 75.32 4.23
CA LEU A 526 -18.80 76.62 4.45
C LEU A 526 -19.80 76.88 3.32
N PRO A 527 -21.07 76.45 3.46
CA PRO A 527 -22.05 76.58 2.39
C PRO A 527 -22.49 78.04 2.20
N GLY A 528 -22.37 78.54 0.96
CA GLY A 528 -22.76 79.92 0.62
C GLY A 528 -24.27 80.15 0.45
N LYS A 529 -25.07 79.10 0.34
CA LYS A 529 -26.53 79.18 0.09
C LYS A 529 -27.33 78.69 1.31
N ARG A 530 -28.42 79.39 1.63
CA ARG A 530 -29.37 79.01 2.69
C ARG A 530 -30.34 77.93 2.21
N GLY A 531 -30.90 77.16 3.13
CA GLY A 531 -31.90 76.13 2.85
C GLY A 531 -31.35 74.71 2.97
N ARG A 532 -32.08 73.73 2.43
CA ARG A 532 -31.72 72.32 2.50
C ARG A 532 -30.49 72.04 1.63
N THR A 533 -29.45 71.49 2.23
CA THR A 533 -28.22 71.07 1.55
C THR A 533 -28.01 69.58 1.76
N LEU A 534 -27.82 68.82 0.68
CA LEU A 534 -27.54 67.40 0.70
C LEU A 534 -26.04 67.19 0.49
N TYR A 535 -25.40 66.45 1.38
CA TYR A 535 -24.02 66.00 1.25
C TYR A 535 -24.02 64.52 0.90
N THR A 536 -23.25 64.14 -0.12
CA THR A 536 -23.01 62.75 -0.49
C THR A 536 -21.54 62.45 -0.34
N VAL A 537 -21.21 61.42 0.45
CA VAL A 537 -19.85 60.91 0.59
C VAL A 537 -19.81 59.53 -0.05
N SER A 538 -18.88 59.30 -0.96
CA SER A 538 -18.76 58.05 -1.70
C SER A 538 -17.33 57.54 -1.76
N TYR A 539 -17.20 56.23 -1.56
CA TYR A 539 -16.02 55.44 -1.86
C TYR A 539 -16.24 54.68 -3.17
N ALA A 540 -15.31 54.80 -4.12
CA ALA A 540 -15.45 54.17 -5.43
C ALA A 540 -15.22 52.64 -5.41
N GLY A 541 -14.64 52.10 -4.34
CA GLY A 541 -14.14 50.73 -4.28
C GLY A 541 -12.68 50.65 -4.73
N ASP A 542 -12.12 49.44 -4.65
CA ASP A 542 -10.81 49.10 -5.19
C ASP A 542 -10.84 47.70 -5.86
N ALA A 543 -9.68 47.08 -6.07
CA ALA A 543 -9.60 45.75 -6.67
C ALA A 543 -10.28 44.65 -5.82
N LEU A 544 -10.32 44.82 -4.50
CA LEU A 544 -10.79 43.85 -3.51
C LEU A 544 -12.09 44.27 -2.82
N HIS A 545 -12.40 45.56 -2.78
CA HIS A 545 -13.55 46.12 -2.06
C HIS A 545 -14.56 46.78 -3.01
N GLU A 546 -15.85 46.59 -2.74
CA GLU A 546 -16.94 47.28 -3.43
C GLU A 546 -17.02 48.75 -3.02
N GLY A 547 -17.55 49.59 -3.93
CA GLY A 547 -17.85 50.97 -3.63
C GLY A 547 -19.08 51.13 -2.74
N SER A 548 -19.15 52.22 -2.00
CA SER A 548 -20.28 52.55 -1.13
C SER A 548 -20.51 54.05 -1.08
N SER A 549 -21.72 54.46 -0.70
CA SER A 549 -22.04 55.88 -0.53
C SER A 549 -23.07 56.09 0.57
N ALA A 550 -22.99 57.25 1.22
CA ALA A 550 -23.95 57.69 2.20
C ALA A 550 -24.29 59.16 1.98
N THR A 551 -25.47 59.56 2.46
CA THR A 551 -25.94 60.94 2.33
C THR A 551 -26.38 61.51 3.67
N ALA A 552 -26.19 62.81 3.84
CA ALA A 552 -26.65 63.55 5.00
C ALA A 552 -27.28 64.87 4.56
N THR A 553 -28.43 65.22 5.13
CA THR A 553 -29.11 66.49 4.84
C THR A 553 -28.95 67.46 6.01
N VAL A 554 -28.47 68.67 5.72
CA VAL A 554 -28.30 69.75 6.71
C VAL A 554 -29.08 70.98 6.25
N LYS A 555 -29.84 71.60 7.16
CA LYS A 555 -30.56 72.86 6.88
C LYS A 555 -29.67 74.06 7.22
N ILE A 556 -29.35 74.87 6.21
CA ILE A 556 -28.50 76.05 6.35
C ILE A 556 -29.34 77.30 6.66
N THR A 557 -29.12 77.89 7.83
CA THR A 557 -29.79 79.10 8.31
C THR A 557 -28.91 80.34 8.11
N ALA A 558 -29.32 81.51 8.62
CA ALA A 558 -28.69 82.80 8.31
C ALA A 558 -27.20 82.85 8.68
#